data_AF-A0A380TDV9-F1
#
_entry.id   AF-A0A380TDV9-F1
#
_cell.length_a   1.000
_cell.length_b   1.000
_cell.length_c   1.000
_cell.angle_alpha   90.00
_cell.angle_beta   90.00
_cell.angle_gamma   90.00
#
_symmetry.space_group_name_H-M   'P 1'
#
loop_
_entity.id
_entity.type
_entity.pdbx_description
1 polymer ?
#
loop_
_entity_poly.entity_id
_entity_poly.type
_entity_poly.pdbx_seq_one_letter_code
_entity_poly.pdbx_strand_id
1 'polypeptide(L)'
;MQTSDAYSALVKELEAVRNLPMQELVALAGSPAIERSVEITGQPIELEVLVTWLDPGHTTVRITGHARGPSTWHHEHLQESITVSVASGATNGA
;
A
#
# COMPACT_ATOMS: atom_id res chain seq x y z
N MET A 1 16.86 13.44 3.68
CA MET A 1 15.89 13.34 4.79
C MET A 1 14.46 13.26 4.28
N GLN A 2 14.04 14.13 3.34
CA GLN A 2 12.69 14.14 2.77
C GLN A 2 12.21 12.79 2.17
N THR A 3 13.09 12.07 1.46
CA THR A 3 12.78 10.74 0.90
C THR A 3 12.60 9.65 1.95
N SER A 4 13.34 9.72 3.06
CA SER A 4 13.19 8.77 4.18
C SER A 4 11.84 8.92 4.88
N ASP A 5 11.35 10.15 4.98
CA ASP A 5 10.06 10.44 5.62
C ASP A 5 8.90 9.98 4.73
N ALA A 6 8.97 10.18 3.41
CA ALA A 6 7.96 9.65 2.49
C ALA A 6 8.01 8.13 2.37
N TYR A 7 9.20 7.53 2.37
CA TYR A 7 9.33 6.08 2.45
C TYR A 7 8.66 5.56 3.73
N SER A 8 8.91 6.21 4.87
CA SER A 8 8.30 5.82 6.14
C SER A 8 6.77 5.99 6.12
N ALA A 9 6.25 7.04 5.48
CA ALA A 9 4.82 7.23 5.29
C ALA A 9 4.22 6.16 4.37
N LEU A 10 4.89 5.84 3.27
CA LEU A 10 4.47 4.79 2.34
C LEU A 10 4.42 3.42 3.01
N VAL A 11 5.47 3.06 3.74
CA VAL A 11 5.54 1.79 4.48
C VAL A 11 4.45 1.72 5.55
N LYS A 12 4.15 2.82 6.25
CA LYS A 12 3.05 2.86 7.22
C LYS A 12 1.69 2.64 6.56
N GLU A 13 1.43 3.24 5.41
CA GLU A 13 0.19 3.01 4.66
C GLU A 13 0.10 1.56 4.16
N LEU A 14 1.20 1.01 3.64
CA LEU A 14 1.25 -0.39 3.22
C LEU A 14 0.99 -1.36 4.37
N GLU A 15 1.58 -1.11 5.54
CA GLU A 15 1.33 -1.88 6.75
C GLU A 15 -0.10 -1.68 7.28
N ALA A 16 -0.66 -0.47 7.19
CA ALA A 16 -2.05 -0.22 7.58
C ALA A 16 -3.02 -1.04 6.71
N VAL A 17 -2.81 -1.04 5.38
CA VAL A 17 -3.61 -1.84 4.44
C VAL A 17 -3.41 -3.33 4.69
N ARG A 18 -2.16 -3.79 4.89
CA ARG A 18 -1.84 -5.17 5.23
C ARG A 18 -2.56 -5.67 6.48
N ASN A 19 -2.70 -4.81 7.49
CA ASN A 19 -3.35 -5.13 8.76
C ASN A 19 -4.88 -5.01 8.72
N LEU A 20 -5.47 -4.63 7.59
CA LEU A 20 -6.92 -4.64 7.43
C LEU A 20 -7.49 -6.06 7.56
N PRO A 21 -8.75 -6.19 7.99
CA PRO A 21 -9.45 -7.47 7.95
C PRO A 21 -9.41 -8.09 6.56
N MET A 22 -9.30 -9.41 6.49
CA MET A 22 -9.20 -10.15 5.23
C MET A 22 -10.34 -9.81 4.25
N GLN A 23 -11.55 -9.59 4.75
CA GLN A 23 -12.71 -9.19 3.93
C GLN A 23 -12.51 -7.83 3.26
N GLU A 24 -11.87 -6.88 3.95
CA GLU A 24 -11.55 -5.57 3.39
C GLU A 24 -10.41 -5.66 2.37
N LEU A 25 -9.37 -6.46 2.64
CA LEU A 25 -8.30 -6.73 1.66
C LEU A 25 -8.85 -7.32 0.36
N VAL A 26 -9.78 -8.28 0.47
CA VAL A 26 -10.48 -8.89 -0.67
C VAL A 26 -11.31 -7.85 -1.42
N ALA A 27 -12.02 -6.96 -0.72
CA ALA A 27 -12.80 -5.90 -1.34
C ALA A 27 -11.93 -4.86 -2.05
N LEU A 28 -10.75 -4.56 -1.51
CA LEU A 28 -9.77 -3.69 -2.13
C LEU A 28 -9.09 -4.34 -3.33
N ALA A 29 -8.92 -5.66 -3.34
CA ALA A 29 -8.31 -6.40 -4.43
C ALA A 29 -9.21 -6.38 -5.68
N GLY A 30 -8.88 -5.50 -6.63
CA GLY A 30 -9.68 -5.24 -7.83
C GLY A 30 -10.44 -3.90 -7.80
N SER A 31 -10.34 -3.15 -6.71
CA SER A 31 -10.77 -1.75 -6.63
C SER A 31 -9.71 -0.81 -7.22
N PRO A 32 -10.09 0.43 -7.63
CA PRO A 32 -9.11 1.44 -8.02
C PRO A 32 -8.15 1.74 -6.86
N ALA A 33 -6.96 2.26 -7.21
CA ALA A 33 -5.94 2.59 -6.23
C ALA A 33 -6.45 3.65 -5.24
N ILE A 34 -6.05 3.51 -3.97
CA ILE A 34 -6.33 4.46 -2.91
C ILE A 34 -5.29 5.58 -3.02
N GLU A 35 -5.75 6.79 -3.36
CA GLU A 35 -4.90 7.98 -3.40
C GLU A 35 -5.00 8.76 -2.07
N ARG A 36 -3.85 9.14 -1.53
CA ARG A 36 -3.70 9.86 -0.26
C ARG A 36 -2.64 10.94 -0.43
N SER A 37 -2.99 12.20 -0.23
CA SER A 37 -2.01 13.27 -0.14
C SER A 37 -1.57 13.43 1.32
N VAL A 38 -0.27 13.33 1.58
CA VAL A 38 0.35 13.58 2.89
C VAL A 38 1.29 14.77 2.80
N GLU A 39 1.33 15.59 3.84
CA GLU A 39 2.28 16.70 3.92
C GLU A 39 3.55 16.24 4.65
N ILE A 40 4.69 16.30 3.97
CA ILE A 40 6.00 15.97 4.54
C ILE A 40 6.90 17.19 4.40
N THR A 41 7.42 17.67 5.53
CA THR A 41 8.29 18.85 5.58
C THR A 41 7.67 20.10 4.91
N GLY A 42 6.34 20.24 4.95
CA GLY A 42 5.61 21.35 4.33
C GLY A 42 5.43 21.22 2.81
N GLN A 43 5.67 20.04 2.23
CA GLN A 43 5.40 19.75 0.83
C GLN A 43 4.36 18.63 0.69
N PRO A 44 3.38 18.77 -0.22
CA PRO A 44 2.43 17.70 -0.49
C PRO A 44 3.11 16.57 -1.26
N ILE A 45 2.91 15.35 -0.79
CA ILE A 45 3.34 14.11 -1.44
C ILE A 45 2.11 13.27 -1.69
N GLU A 46 1.98 12.76 -2.91
CA GLU A 46 0.90 11.86 -3.27
C GLU A 46 1.35 10.42 -3.03
N LEU A 47 0.62 9.71 -2.18
CA LEU A 47 0.74 8.29 -1.98
C LEU A 47 -0.40 7.60 -2.70
N GLU A 48 -0.09 6.59 -3.48
CA GLU A 48 -1.08 5.74 -4.13
C GLU A 48 -0.85 4.30 -3.69
N VAL A 49 -1.90 3.63 -3.22
CA VAL A 49 -1.84 2.23 -2.80
C VAL A 49 -2.82 1.40 -3.62
N LEU A 50 -2.30 0.42 -4.34
CA LEU A 50 -3.05 -0.48 -5.19
C LEU A 50 -3.01 -1.90 -4.62
N VAL A 51 -4.18 -2.53 -4.50
CA VAL A 51 -4.29 -3.94 -4.09
C VAL A 51 -4.72 -4.77 -5.29
N THR A 52 -3.91 -5.77 -5.65
CA THR A 52 -4.15 -6.64 -6.81
C THR A 52 -4.05 -8.11 -6.43
N TRP A 53 -4.88 -8.94 -7.07
CA TRP A 53 -4.74 -10.39 -7.00
C TRP A 53 -3.47 -10.84 -7.73
N LEU A 54 -2.65 -11.68 -7.09
CA LEU A 54 -1.48 -12.29 -7.73
C LEU A 54 -1.79 -13.58 -8.45
N ASP A 55 -2.83 -14.28 -8.00
CA ASP A 55 -3.24 -15.56 -8.54
C ASP A 55 -4.73 -15.56 -8.89
N PRO A 56 -5.14 -16.31 -9.94
CA PRO A 56 -6.53 -16.44 -10.33
C PRO A 56 -7.38 -17.19 -9.29
N GLY A 57 -6.75 -17.86 -8.33
CA GLY A 57 -7.44 -18.52 -7.21
C GLY A 57 -7.84 -17.56 -6.09
N HIS A 58 -7.49 -16.27 -6.21
CA HIS A 58 -7.72 -15.25 -5.18
C HIS A 58 -7.20 -15.69 -3.80
N THR A 59 -6.01 -16.30 -3.77
CA THR A 59 -5.37 -16.80 -2.55
C THR A 59 -4.31 -15.84 -2.02
N THR A 60 -3.82 -14.93 -2.85
CA THR A 60 -2.74 -14.01 -2.53
C THR A 60 -3.00 -12.65 -3.15
N VAL A 61 -2.93 -11.61 -2.33
CA VAL A 61 -2.98 -10.22 -2.77
C VAL A 61 -1.58 -9.60 -2.71
N ARG A 62 -1.30 -8.72 -3.66
CA ARG A 62 -0.15 -7.82 -3.65
C ARG A 62 -0.66 -6.40 -3.43
N ILE A 63 -0.15 -5.79 -2.38
CA ILE A 63 -0.36 -4.39 -2.04
C ILE A 63 0.87 -3.65 -2.57
N THR A 64 0.70 -2.80 -3.57
CA THR A 64 1.75 -1.97 -4.14
C THR A 64 1.51 -0.53 -3.73
N GLY A 65 2.54 0.13 -3.23
CA GLY A 65 2.50 1.52 -2.81
C GLY A 65 3.45 2.34 -3.67
N HIS A 66 2.99 3.52 -4.07
CA HIS A 66 3.72 4.48 -4.86
C HIS A 66 3.74 5.81 -4.11
N ALA A 67 4.91 6.37 -3.85
CA ALA A 67 5.04 7.75 -3.40
C ALA A 67 5.56 8.61 -4.53
N ARG A 68 4.73 9.57 -4.96
CA ARG A 68 5.05 10.60 -5.93
C ARG A 68 5.32 11.90 -5.18
N GLY A 69 6.60 12.25 -5.11
CA GLY A 69 7.02 13.52 -4.53
C GLY A 69 6.65 14.72 -5.42
N PRO A 70 6.72 15.94 -4.87
CA PRO A 70 6.55 17.17 -5.64
C PRO A 70 7.58 17.25 -6.78
N SER A 71 7.31 18.07 -7.79
CA SER A 71 8.14 18.22 -9.02
C SER A 71 9.63 18.55 -8.75
N THR A 72 9.97 18.94 -7.52
CA THR A 72 11.33 19.21 -7.04
C THR A 72 12.13 17.94 -6.71
N TRP A 73 11.49 16.78 -6.60
CA TRP A 73 12.14 15.48 -6.32
C TRP A 73 12.83 14.86 -7.54
N HIS A 74 13.04 15.60 -8.63
CA HIS A 74 13.77 15.10 -9.81
C HIS A 74 13.28 13.73 -10.33
N HIS A 75 11.98 13.43 -10.22
CA HIS A 75 11.39 12.13 -10.56
C HIS A 75 11.83 10.96 -9.66
N GLU A 76 12.23 11.20 -8.41
CA GLU A 76 12.32 10.13 -7.42
C GLU A 76 10.93 9.59 -7.14
N HIS A 77 10.68 8.42 -7.72
CA HIS A 77 9.49 7.62 -7.50
C HIS A 77 9.86 6.49 -6.56
N LEU A 78 9.30 6.52 -5.35
CA LEU A 78 9.45 5.42 -4.40
C LEU A 78 8.31 4.45 -4.64
N GLN A 79 8.65 3.19 -4.89
CA GLN A 79 7.69 2.13 -5.05
C GLN A 79 8.06 1.01 -4.10
N GLU A 80 7.08 0.55 -3.34
CA GLU A 80 7.21 -0.59 -2.44
C GLU A 80 6.06 -1.57 -2.66
N SER A 81 6.26 -2.84 -2.32
CA SER A 81 5.19 -3.83 -2.42
C SER A 81 5.26 -4.86 -1.33
N ILE A 82 4.09 -5.26 -0.83
CA ILE A 82 3.92 -6.30 0.18
C ILE A 82 2.97 -7.36 -0.38
N THR A 83 3.33 -8.62 -0.23
CA THR A 83 2.50 -9.75 -0.61
C THR A 83 1.87 -10.36 0.63
N VAL A 84 0.55 -10.56 0.60
CA VAL A 84 -0.23 -11.12 1.70
C VAL A 84 -1.03 -12.31 1.19
N SER A 85 -0.83 -13.47 1.81
CA SER A 85 -1.66 -14.64 1.56
C SER A 85 -3.00 -14.47 2.27
N VAL A 86 -4.08 -14.45 1.49
CA VAL A 86 -5.47 -14.45 1.97
C VAL A 86 -6.12 -15.84 1.85
N ALA A 87 -5.35 -16.85 1.45
CA ALA A 87 -5.75 -18.24 1.45
C ALA A 87 -6.33 -18.59 2.83
N SER A 88 -7.63 -18.91 2.85
CA SER A 88 -8.37 -19.28 4.05
C SER A 88 -7.62 -20.37 4.81
N GLY A 89 -7.05 -20.01 5.96
CA GLY A 89 -6.14 -20.92 6.66
C GLY A 89 -5.61 -20.44 7.99
N ALA A 90 -6.45 -19.91 8.89
CA ALA A 90 -6.31 -20.10 10.34
C ALA A 90 -7.57 -19.62 11.08
N THR A 91 -8.53 -20.52 11.21
CA THR A 91 -9.28 -20.66 12.47
C THR A 91 -8.29 -20.66 13.64
N ASN A 92 -8.39 -19.73 14.59
CA ASN A 92 -7.85 -19.79 15.96
C ASN A 92 -8.44 -18.60 16.76
N GLY A 93 -9.09 -18.74 17.92
CA GLY A 93 -9.39 -19.89 18.76
C GLY A 93 -10.39 -19.46 19.84
N ALA A 94 -11.20 -20.42 20.28
CA ALA A 94 -11.94 -20.37 21.54
C ALA A 94 -11.05 -20.87 22.68
#